data_AF-A0A538EY38-F1
#
_entry.id   AF-A0A538EY38-F1
#
_cell.length_a   1.000
_cell.length_b   1.000
_cell.length_c   1.000
_cell.angle_alpha   90.00
_cell.angle_beta   90.00
_cell.angle_gamma   90.00
#
_symmetry.space_group_name_H-M   'P 1'
#
loop_
_entity.id
_entity.type
_entity.pdbx_description
1 polymer ?
#
loop_
_entity_poly.entity_id
_entity_poly.type
_entity_poly.pdbx_seq_one_letter_code
_entity_poly.pdbx_strand_id
1 'polypeptide(L)'
;YPEFNYHLNENGHVRKYRQHARDYLTDVIARRGLAFIRRSAAAREPFMIELATFAPHAPYTPAPRNARDFPGLGVPRTPAFNAANTKPPSWLANHVPLGPIRTRVLNRWFRKRAQSVEAVDRMIGLIERTLARTGQSRNTYLVFSSDNGYHMGDHRLLAGKLTAFDTDIRVPLIVTGPHVPAGKFVDKLTENVDLYPTFARLAGSRVPDLVEGRSLVPFLRGRSVRDWRRAVLIEHHGPDVQAADPDFPNVDSANPTSYEALRMPHALYVEYVNGEREYYDLTRDPYELNNTFDALRPLRRLQLRAMLGALEACHDAITCWRAASHIP
;
A
#
# COMPACT_ATOMS: atom_id res chain seq x y z
N TYR A 1 -9.23 -5.19 -15.55
CA TYR A 1 -8.76 -3.95 -16.20
C TYR A 1 -7.36 -4.11 -16.79
N PRO A 2 -7.16 -4.74 -17.96
CA PRO A 2 -5.82 -5.07 -18.45
C PRO A 2 -5.11 -3.89 -19.17
N GLU A 3 -5.38 -2.66 -18.75
CA GLU A 3 -5.01 -1.38 -19.39
C GLU A 3 -5.61 -1.10 -20.79
N PHE A 4 -6.20 -2.10 -21.45
CA PHE A 4 -6.90 -1.97 -22.75
C PHE A 4 -8.21 -2.76 -22.74
N ASN A 5 -9.05 -2.59 -23.77
CA ASN A 5 -10.32 -3.33 -23.92
C ASN A 5 -11.24 -3.26 -22.70
N TYR A 6 -11.25 -2.14 -21.99
CA TYR A 6 -12.06 -1.94 -20.80
C TYR A 6 -13.27 -1.05 -21.09
N HIS A 7 -14.22 -1.08 -20.17
CA HIS A 7 -15.32 -0.13 -20.11
C HIS A 7 -15.06 0.83 -18.95
N LEU A 8 -15.33 2.11 -19.15
CA LEU A 8 -15.20 3.13 -18.10
C LEU A 8 -16.52 3.87 -18.00
N ASN A 9 -17.07 3.98 -16.79
CA ASN A 9 -18.21 4.85 -16.52
C ASN A 9 -17.68 6.30 -16.44
N GLU A 10 -18.14 7.13 -17.37
CA GLU A 10 -17.79 8.55 -17.46
C GLU A 10 -19.07 9.36 -17.20
N ASN A 11 -19.25 9.83 -15.97
CA ASN A 11 -20.41 10.63 -15.55
C ASN A 11 -21.77 9.98 -15.89
N GLY A 12 -21.92 8.69 -15.59
CA GLY A 12 -23.14 7.92 -15.86
C GLY A 12 -23.18 7.25 -17.23
N HIS A 13 -22.20 7.52 -18.11
CA HIS A 13 -22.14 6.92 -19.44
C HIS A 13 -21.01 5.91 -19.57
N VAL A 14 -21.34 4.66 -19.86
CA VAL A 14 -20.34 3.60 -20.07
C VAL A 14 -19.72 3.74 -21.45
N ARG A 15 -18.42 4.04 -21.49
CA ARG A 15 -17.63 4.14 -22.73
C ARG A 15 -16.69 2.96 -22.87
N LYS A 16 -16.65 2.38 -24.08
CA LYS A 16 -15.72 1.31 -24.44
C LYS A 16 -14.41 1.87 -25.00
N TYR A 17 -13.30 1.45 -24.42
CA TYR A 17 -11.94 1.71 -24.88
C TYR A 17 -11.35 0.45 -25.54
N ARG A 18 -10.56 0.59 -26.61
CA ARG A 18 -10.07 -0.54 -27.42
C ARG A 18 -8.56 -0.74 -27.18
N GLN A 19 -7.80 -1.12 -28.21
CA GLN A 19 -6.36 -1.43 -28.13
C GLN A 19 -5.46 -0.37 -28.76
N HIS A 20 -6.01 0.81 -29.09
CA HIS A 20 -5.17 1.89 -29.60
C HIS A 20 -4.28 2.41 -28.47
N ALA A 21 -3.03 2.81 -28.77
CA ALA A 21 -2.12 3.33 -27.75
C ALA A 21 -2.74 4.49 -26.93
N ARG A 22 -3.58 5.33 -27.56
CA ARG A 22 -4.31 6.42 -26.91
C ARG A 22 -5.38 5.97 -25.92
N ASP A 23 -5.76 4.69 -25.93
CA ASP A 23 -6.77 4.07 -25.08
C ASP A 23 -6.14 3.35 -23.88
N TYR A 24 -4.82 3.48 -23.65
CA TYR A 24 -4.17 2.95 -22.46
C TYR A 24 -4.79 3.59 -21.20
N LEU A 25 -5.27 2.76 -20.27
CA LEU A 25 -6.12 3.20 -19.14
C LEU A 25 -5.46 4.31 -18.32
N THR A 26 -4.19 4.14 -17.95
CA THR A 26 -3.45 5.16 -17.19
C THR A 26 -3.39 6.51 -17.93
N ASP A 27 -3.25 6.51 -19.27
CA ASP A 27 -3.24 7.74 -20.07
C ASP A 27 -4.63 8.38 -20.15
N VAL A 28 -5.69 7.56 -20.17
CA VAL A 28 -7.07 8.02 -20.18
C VAL A 28 -7.42 8.67 -18.85
N ILE A 29 -7.06 8.04 -17.72
CA ILE A 29 -7.19 8.60 -16.36
C ILE A 29 -6.42 9.93 -16.27
N ALA A 30 -5.17 9.96 -16.74
CA ALA A 30 -4.36 11.17 -16.77
C ALA A 30 -5.09 12.29 -17.53
N ARG A 31 -5.50 12.07 -18.79
CA ARG A 31 -6.19 13.11 -19.58
C ARG A 31 -7.46 13.63 -18.91
N ARG A 32 -8.24 12.74 -18.28
CA ARG A 32 -9.46 13.11 -17.55
C ARG A 32 -9.13 13.99 -16.33
N GLY A 33 -8.13 13.60 -15.55
CA GLY A 33 -7.65 14.37 -14.40
C GLY A 33 -7.11 15.75 -14.79
N LEU A 34 -6.28 15.83 -15.84
CA LEU A 34 -5.76 17.11 -16.32
C LEU A 34 -6.88 18.03 -16.83
N ALA A 35 -7.90 17.48 -17.49
CA ALA A 35 -9.05 18.26 -17.95
C ALA A 35 -9.87 18.77 -16.77
N PHE A 36 -10.05 17.97 -15.72
CA PHE A 36 -10.71 18.40 -14.48
C PHE A 36 -9.94 19.56 -13.83
N ILE A 37 -8.63 19.41 -13.58
CA ILE A 37 -7.79 20.46 -12.98
C ILE A 37 -7.90 21.79 -13.75
N ARG A 38 -7.85 21.73 -15.09
CA ARG A 38 -7.98 22.94 -15.92
C ARG A 38 -9.34 23.61 -15.77
N ARG A 39 -10.42 22.83 -15.74
CA ARG A 39 -11.78 23.37 -15.56
C ARG A 39 -11.95 23.99 -14.18
N SER A 40 -11.54 23.30 -13.12
CA SER A 40 -11.63 23.81 -11.75
C SER A 40 -10.81 25.09 -11.57
N ALA A 41 -9.58 25.12 -12.12
CA ALA A 41 -8.75 26.32 -12.08
C ALA A 41 -9.37 27.50 -12.85
N ALA A 42 -9.97 27.25 -14.02
CA ALA A 42 -10.66 28.29 -14.79
C ALA A 42 -11.91 28.81 -14.07
N ALA A 43 -12.65 27.93 -13.40
CA ALA A 43 -13.82 28.26 -12.59
C ALA A 43 -13.47 28.90 -11.23
N ARG A 44 -12.19 28.86 -10.82
CA ARG A 44 -11.70 29.28 -9.50
C ARG A 44 -12.34 28.52 -8.35
N GLU A 45 -12.68 27.26 -8.57
CA GLU A 45 -13.27 26.39 -7.56
C GLU A 45 -12.18 25.57 -6.84
N PRO A 46 -12.25 25.43 -5.51
CA PRO A 46 -11.43 24.47 -4.80
C PRO A 46 -11.78 23.05 -5.29
N PHE A 47 -10.77 22.18 -5.38
CA PHE A 47 -10.98 20.83 -5.88
C PHE A 47 -10.26 19.78 -5.05
N MET A 48 -10.84 18.58 -5.04
CA MET A 48 -10.19 17.34 -4.65
C MET A 48 -10.38 16.37 -5.83
N ILE A 49 -9.30 15.69 -6.22
CA ILE A 49 -9.36 14.64 -7.24
C ILE A 49 -8.47 13.48 -6.80
N GLU A 50 -9.05 12.29 -6.86
CA GLU A 50 -8.32 11.03 -6.75
C GLU A 50 -8.10 10.45 -8.15
N LEU A 51 -6.87 10.07 -8.45
CA LEU A 51 -6.48 9.44 -9.71
C LEU A 51 -5.94 8.04 -9.43
N ALA A 52 -6.86 7.12 -9.17
CA ALA A 52 -6.54 5.72 -8.89
C ALA A 52 -6.25 4.96 -10.19
N THR A 53 -4.96 4.72 -10.46
CA THR A 53 -4.52 3.91 -11.61
C THR A 53 -4.58 2.42 -11.28
N PHE A 54 -4.86 1.59 -12.28
CA PHE A 54 -4.79 0.14 -12.10
C PHE A 54 -3.34 -0.39 -12.16
N ALA A 55 -2.48 0.23 -12.97
CA ALA A 55 -1.05 -0.06 -12.95
C ALA A 55 -0.43 0.18 -11.55
N PRO A 56 0.48 -0.70 -11.06
CA PRO A 56 1.10 -1.82 -11.76
C PRO A 56 0.46 -3.18 -11.44
N HIS A 57 -0.86 -3.26 -11.23
CA HIS A 57 -1.54 -4.53 -10.96
C HIS A 57 -1.42 -5.53 -12.11
N ALA A 58 -1.59 -6.83 -11.80
CA ALA A 58 -1.71 -7.88 -12.81
C ALA A 58 -2.82 -7.51 -13.82
N PRO A 59 -2.58 -7.64 -15.14
CA PRO A 59 -1.59 -8.49 -15.81
C PRO A 59 -0.23 -7.82 -16.11
N TYR A 60 0.09 -6.68 -15.48
CA TYR A 60 1.35 -5.96 -15.66
C TYR A 60 1.54 -5.50 -17.11
N THR A 61 0.49 -4.97 -17.73
CA THR A 61 0.58 -4.47 -19.11
C THR A 61 1.29 -3.12 -19.09
N PRO A 62 2.49 -2.97 -19.68
CA PRO A 62 3.13 -1.67 -19.78
C PRO A 62 2.48 -0.83 -20.89
N ALA A 63 2.61 0.49 -20.79
CA ALA A 63 2.29 1.37 -21.91
C ALA A 63 3.19 0.98 -23.12
N PRO A 64 2.68 1.01 -24.37
CA PRO A 64 3.46 0.57 -25.54
C PRO A 64 4.83 1.26 -25.67
N ARG A 65 4.90 2.55 -25.30
CA ARG A 65 6.13 3.36 -25.31
C ARG A 65 7.18 2.91 -24.28
N ASN A 66 6.77 2.22 -23.21
CA ASN A 66 7.62 1.78 -22.11
C ASN A 66 7.90 0.26 -22.15
N ALA A 67 7.35 -0.46 -23.15
CA ALA A 67 7.41 -1.92 -23.21
C ALA A 67 8.83 -2.50 -23.35
N ARG A 68 9.80 -1.67 -23.73
CA ARG A 68 11.22 -2.04 -23.91
C ARG A 68 12.13 -1.50 -22.82
N ASP A 69 11.59 -0.79 -21.82
CA ASP A 69 12.41 -0.19 -20.76
C ASP A 69 12.98 -1.27 -19.83
N PHE A 70 14.08 -0.93 -19.16
CA PHE A 70 14.74 -1.77 -18.15
C PHE A 70 15.13 -3.19 -18.62
N PRO A 71 15.86 -3.34 -19.74
CA PRO A 71 16.35 -4.64 -20.17
C PRO A 71 17.18 -5.28 -19.06
N GLY A 72 16.92 -6.56 -18.77
CA GLY A 72 17.64 -7.29 -17.72
C GLY A 72 17.16 -7.03 -16.29
N LEU A 73 16.28 -6.05 -16.05
CA LEU A 73 15.67 -5.88 -14.73
C LEU A 73 14.92 -7.16 -14.33
N GLY A 74 15.16 -7.57 -13.09
CA GLY A 74 14.53 -8.72 -12.46
C GLY A 74 14.21 -8.38 -11.02
N VAL A 75 13.53 -9.30 -10.34
CA VAL A 75 13.15 -9.08 -8.95
C VAL A 75 14.39 -8.98 -8.06
N PRO A 76 14.42 -8.06 -7.06
CA PRO A 76 15.53 -7.95 -6.12
C PRO A 76 15.84 -9.28 -5.44
N ARG A 77 17.13 -9.57 -5.26
CA ARG A 77 17.61 -10.76 -4.54
C ARG A 77 17.88 -10.41 -3.09
N THR A 78 16.83 -10.02 -2.36
CA THR A 78 16.89 -9.83 -0.91
C THR A 78 17.18 -11.16 -0.21
N PRO A 79 17.63 -11.17 1.05
CA PRO A 79 17.69 -12.39 1.87
C PRO A 79 16.36 -13.14 1.96
N ALA A 80 15.21 -12.45 1.85
CA ALA A 80 13.90 -13.09 1.79
C ALA A 80 13.59 -13.80 0.47
N PHE A 81 14.26 -13.42 -0.64
CA PHE A 81 13.99 -14.00 -1.94
C PHE A 81 14.27 -15.51 -1.94
N ASN A 82 13.22 -16.30 -2.18
CA ASN A 82 13.24 -17.77 -2.23
C ASN A 82 13.72 -18.45 -0.93
N ALA A 83 13.73 -17.72 0.19
CA ALA A 83 14.15 -18.24 1.48
C ALA A 83 13.03 -19.00 2.19
N ALA A 84 13.40 -20.06 2.92
CA ALA A 84 12.48 -20.68 3.87
C ALA A 84 12.43 -19.86 5.15
N ASN A 85 11.23 -19.75 5.73
CA ASN A 85 11.06 -19.22 7.08
C ASN A 85 11.36 -20.31 8.11
N THR A 86 11.86 -19.93 9.28
CA THR A 86 12.00 -20.84 10.42
C THR A 86 10.72 -20.82 11.25
N LYS A 87 10.20 -21.99 11.61
CA LYS A 87 8.91 -22.15 12.31
C LYS A 87 7.75 -21.37 11.64
N PRO A 88 7.58 -21.50 10.32
CA PRO A 88 6.48 -20.84 9.64
C PRO A 88 5.13 -21.36 10.14
N PRO A 89 4.06 -20.55 10.08
CA PRO A 89 2.70 -21.04 10.21
C PRO A 89 2.37 -22.02 9.08
N SER A 90 1.33 -22.83 9.28
CA SER A 90 0.95 -23.93 8.40
C SER A 90 0.67 -23.48 6.96
N TRP A 91 0.12 -22.27 6.78
CA TRP A 91 -0.14 -21.71 5.45
C TRP A 91 1.14 -21.45 4.65
N LEU A 92 2.26 -21.17 5.34
CA LEU A 92 3.56 -20.85 4.71
C LEU A 92 4.50 -22.06 4.64
N ALA A 93 4.33 -23.04 5.55
CA ALA A 93 5.29 -24.13 5.77
C ALA A 93 5.59 -24.99 4.53
N ASN A 94 4.61 -25.18 3.64
CA ASN A 94 4.69 -26.12 2.52
C ASN A 94 5.13 -25.49 1.19
N HIS A 95 5.52 -24.21 1.18
CA HIS A 95 6.01 -23.56 -0.03
C HIS A 95 7.38 -24.11 -0.46
N VAL A 96 7.40 -24.68 -1.66
CA VAL A 96 8.61 -25.28 -2.26
C VAL A 96 9.54 -24.20 -2.83
N PRO A 97 10.86 -24.44 -2.86
CA PRO A 97 11.80 -23.51 -3.48
C PRO A 97 11.41 -23.18 -4.94
N LEU A 98 11.52 -21.90 -5.28
CA LEU A 98 11.31 -21.37 -6.61
C LEU A 98 12.40 -21.85 -7.55
N GLY A 99 12.05 -22.80 -8.41
CA GLY A 99 12.94 -23.29 -9.46
C GLY A 99 13.26 -22.22 -10.52
N PRO A 100 14.16 -22.53 -11.47
CA PRO A 100 14.62 -21.58 -12.49
C PRO A 100 13.51 -21.00 -13.36
N ILE A 101 12.47 -21.81 -13.66
CA ILE A 101 11.33 -21.38 -14.48
C ILE A 101 10.50 -20.33 -13.73
N ARG A 102 10.09 -20.61 -12.48
CA ARG A 102 9.33 -19.67 -11.63
C ARG A 102 10.13 -18.37 -11.44
N THR A 103 11.43 -18.47 -11.16
CA THR A 103 12.32 -17.31 -11.02
C THR A 103 12.38 -16.46 -12.30
N ARG A 104 12.46 -17.08 -13.48
CA ARG A 104 12.45 -16.36 -14.77
C ARG A 104 11.12 -15.64 -15.00
N VAL A 105 10.01 -16.25 -14.61
CA VAL A 105 8.68 -15.64 -14.68
C VAL A 105 8.58 -14.43 -13.76
N LEU A 106 9.02 -14.55 -12.50
CA LEU A 106 9.06 -13.42 -11.55
C LEU A 106 9.91 -12.26 -12.07
N ASN A 107 11.11 -12.54 -12.62
CA ASN A 107 11.93 -11.48 -13.23
C ASN A 107 11.20 -10.75 -14.36
N ARG A 108 10.50 -11.49 -15.22
CA ARG A 108 9.72 -10.91 -16.31
C ARG A 108 8.57 -10.06 -15.78
N TRP A 109 7.84 -10.55 -14.77
CA TRP A 109 6.72 -9.81 -14.17
C TRP A 109 7.20 -8.57 -13.42
N PHE A 110 8.29 -8.65 -12.67
CA PHE A 110 8.86 -7.52 -11.96
C PHE A 110 9.28 -6.42 -12.95
N ARG A 111 9.96 -6.79 -14.05
CA ARG A 111 10.28 -5.84 -15.12
C ARG A 111 9.03 -5.20 -15.71
N LYS A 112 8.00 -5.99 -16.01
CA LYS A 112 6.74 -5.47 -16.54
C LYS A 112 6.06 -4.49 -15.58
N ARG A 113 6.06 -4.78 -14.27
CA ARG A 113 5.55 -3.86 -13.25
C ARG A 113 6.32 -2.54 -13.27
N ALA A 114 7.66 -2.58 -13.30
CA ALA A 114 8.49 -1.38 -13.41
C ALA A 114 8.17 -0.57 -14.68
N GLN A 115 8.04 -1.25 -15.83
CA GLN A 115 7.63 -0.62 -17.10
C GLN A 115 6.21 -0.02 -17.05
N SER A 116 5.27 -0.62 -16.30
CA SER A 116 3.92 -0.07 -16.11
C SER A 116 3.93 1.19 -15.22
N VAL A 117 4.77 1.23 -14.18
CA VAL A 117 4.90 2.39 -13.28
C VAL A 117 5.40 3.63 -14.02
N GLU A 118 6.19 3.50 -15.08
CA GLU A 118 6.62 4.64 -15.93
C GLU A 118 5.43 5.46 -16.49
N ALA A 119 4.26 4.84 -16.72
CA ALA A 119 3.07 5.57 -17.13
C ALA A 119 2.47 6.39 -15.97
N VAL A 120 2.56 5.89 -14.74
CA VAL A 120 2.14 6.58 -13.52
C VAL A 120 3.07 7.76 -13.24
N ASP A 121 4.40 7.55 -13.31
CA ASP A 121 5.39 8.63 -13.18
C ASP A 121 5.14 9.76 -14.19
N ARG A 122 4.94 9.40 -15.46
CA ARG A 122 4.61 10.37 -16.51
C ARG A 122 3.31 11.12 -16.20
N MET A 123 2.30 10.44 -15.66
CA MET A 123 1.05 11.08 -15.25
C MET A 123 1.30 12.12 -14.15
N ILE A 124 2.10 11.79 -13.13
CA ILE A 124 2.49 12.72 -12.05
C ILE A 124 3.18 13.95 -12.66
N GLY A 125 4.18 13.77 -13.52
CA GLY A 125 4.85 14.90 -14.18
C GLY A 125 3.90 15.75 -15.06
N LEU A 126 2.87 15.15 -15.66
CA LEU A 126 1.85 15.90 -16.41
C LEU A 126 0.91 16.70 -15.49
N ILE A 127 0.60 16.17 -14.31
CA ILE A 127 -0.20 16.86 -13.29
C ILE A 127 0.57 18.08 -12.80
N GLU A 128 1.83 17.91 -12.38
CA GLU A 128 2.69 19.00 -11.93
C GLU A 128 2.81 20.12 -12.97
N ARG A 129 3.09 19.77 -14.24
CA ARG A 129 3.12 20.74 -15.35
C ARG A 129 1.78 21.41 -15.61
N THR A 130 0.67 20.74 -15.35
CA THR A 130 -0.65 21.33 -15.53
C THR A 130 -0.99 22.28 -14.40
N LEU A 131 -0.69 21.93 -13.15
CA LEU A 131 -0.81 22.82 -12.00
C LEU A 131 0.06 24.07 -12.17
N ALA A 132 1.28 23.94 -12.71
CA ALA A 132 2.15 25.09 -12.96
C ALA A 132 1.54 26.05 -14.00
N ARG A 133 1.04 25.51 -15.12
CA ARG A 133 0.42 26.31 -16.19
C ARG A 133 -0.90 26.96 -15.79
N THR A 134 -1.64 26.36 -14.85
CA THR A 134 -2.90 26.92 -14.35
C THR A 134 -2.71 27.79 -13.09
N GLY A 135 -1.46 28.02 -12.66
CA GLY A 135 -1.14 28.82 -11.48
C GLY A 135 -1.51 28.16 -10.14
N GLN A 136 -1.80 26.86 -10.12
CA GLN A 136 -2.27 26.13 -8.94
C GLN A 136 -1.15 25.47 -8.12
N SER A 137 0.10 25.39 -8.62
CA SER A 137 1.20 24.67 -7.93
C SER A 137 1.43 25.07 -6.48
N ARG A 138 1.26 26.35 -6.13
CA ARG A 138 1.46 26.85 -4.75
C ARG A 138 0.25 26.67 -3.83
N ASN A 139 -0.85 26.11 -4.35
CA ASN A 139 -2.12 25.96 -3.64
C ASN A 139 -2.69 24.53 -3.78
N THR A 140 -1.86 23.56 -4.15
CA THR A 140 -2.31 22.17 -4.33
C THR A 140 -1.37 21.24 -3.59
N TYR A 141 -1.94 20.40 -2.73
CA TYR A 141 -1.24 19.26 -2.17
C TYR A 141 -1.29 18.11 -3.17
N LEU A 142 -0.14 17.51 -3.47
CA LEU A 142 -0.02 16.27 -4.23
C LEU A 142 0.33 15.16 -3.26
N VAL A 143 -0.47 14.10 -3.27
CA VAL A 143 -0.32 12.93 -2.39
C VAL A 143 -0.20 11.69 -3.28
N PHE A 144 0.88 10.94 -3.12
CA PHE A 144 1.12 9.68 -3.81
C PHE A 144 1.18 8.55 -2.78
N SER A 145 0.39 7.51 -2.98
CA SER A 145 0.31 6.34 -2.10
C SER A 145 0.00 5.07 -2.90
N SER A 146 0.04 3.93 -2.22
CA SER A 146 -0.50 2.65 -2.71
C SER A 146 -1.58 2.14 -1.75
N ASP A 147 -2.49 1.32 -2.25
CA ASP A 147 -3.49 0.60 -1.45
C ASP A 147 -2.83 -0.50 -0.59
N ASN A 148 -1.97 -1.29 -1.22
CA ASN A 148 -1.14 -2.31 -0.58
C ASN A 148 0.24 -2.44 -1.27
N GLY A 149 1.13 -3.17 -0.62
CA GLY A 149 2.42 -3.62 -1.14
C GLY A 149 2.29 -4.84 -2.04
N TYR A 150 3.40 -5.50 -2.37
CA TYR A 150 3.39 -6.65 -3.26
C TYR A 150 4.67 -7.47 -3.15
N HIS A 151 4.56 -8.68 -2.60
CA HIS A 151 5.67 -9.62 -2.57
C HIS A 151 5.89 -10.29 -3.93
N MET A 152 7.16 -10.60 -4.26
CA MET A 152 7.51 -11.29 -5.50
C MET A 152 8.71 -12.21 -5.28
N GLY A 153 8.47 -13.43 -4.80
CA GLY A 153 9.52 -14.40 -4.54
C GLY A 153 10.00 -14.43 -3.10
N ASP A 154 9.70 -13.39 -2.33
CA ASP A 154 9.90 -13.34 -0.88
C ASP A 154 9.23 -14.55 -0.21
N HIS A 155 9.90 -15.18 0.76
CA HIS A 155 9.37 -16.34 1.50
C HIS A 155 8.98 -17.54 0.61
N ARG A 156 9.57 -17.65 -0.60
CA ARG A 156 9.20 -18.62 -1.66
C ARG A 156 7.82 -18.44 -2.27
N LEU A 157 7.16 -17.32 -1.99
CA LEU A 157 5.84 -17.00 -2.51
C LEU A 157 5.97 -16.54 -3.97
N LEU A 158 5.02 -16.92 -4.82
CA LEU A 158 4.86 -16.26 -6.12
C LEU A 158 4.35 -14.83 -5.93
N ALA A 159 4.17 -14.11 -7.04
CA ALA A 159 3.71 -12.74 -7.01
C ALA A 159 2.31 -12.62 -6.38
N GLY A 160 2.16 -11.83 -5.32
CA GLY A 160 0.92 -11.78 -4.54
C GLY A 160 0.86 -10.62 -3.55
N LYS A 161 -0.22 -10.63 -2.76
CA LYS A 161 -0.51 -9.77 -1.60
C LYS A 161 -1.21 -10.67 -0.55
N LEU A 162 -1.79 -10.09 0.51
CA LEU A 162 -2.56 -10.73 1.60
C LEU A 162 -1.76 -11.07 2.88
N THR A 163 -0.43 -11.00 2.87
CA THR A 163 0.38 -11.31 4.05
C THR A 163 0.54 -10.12 4.99
N ALA A 164 0.89 -10.39 6.25
CA ALA A 164 1.20 -9.35 7.24
C ALA A 164 2.63 -8.79 7.08
N PHE A 165 3.43 -9.34 6.16
CA PHE A 165 4.83 -8.95 5.97
C PHE A 165 4.95 -7.55 5.40
N ASP A 166 6.06 -6.86 5.71
CA ASP A 166 6.33 -5.49 5.26
C ASP A 166 6.25 -5.36 3.73
N THR A 167 6.53 -6.42 2.97
CA THR A 167 6.39 -6.46 1.51
C THR A 167 4.97 -6.15 1.04
N ASP A 168 3.95 -6.53 1.82
CA ASP A 168 2.53 -6.38 1.49
C ASP A 168 1.85 -5.22 2.22
N ILE A 169 2.30 -4.86 3.42
CA ILE A 169 1.61 -3.83 4.24
C ILE A 169 2.29 -2.47 4.20
N ARG A 170 3.59 -2.40 3.87
CA ARG A 170 4.36 -1.15 3.89
C ARG A 170 4.34 -0.47 2.52
N VAL A 171 3.46 0.51 2.38
CA VAL A 171 3.26 1.28 1.15
C VAL A 171 4.01 2.61 1.14
N PRO A 172 4.34 3.18 -0.03
CA PRO A 172 4.84 4.55 -0.11
C PRO A 172 3.75 5.53 0.32
N LEU A 173 4.15 6.62 0.99
CA LEU A 173 3.33 7.81 1.17
C LEU A 173 4.21 9.05 0.98
N ILE A 174 4.03 9.75 -0.13
CA ILE A 174 4.80 10.95 -0.49
C ILE A 174 3.82 12.11 -0.63
N VAL A 175 4.14 13.24 0.04
CA VAL A 175 3.33 14.45 -0.02
C VAL A 175 4.18 15.64 -0.41
N THR A 176 3.72 16.43 -1.37
CA THR A 176 4.27 17.74 -1.71
C THR A 176 3.14 18.77 -1.72
N GLY A 177 3.46 20.06 -1.55
CA GLY A 177 2.46 21.11 -1.59
C GLY A 177 2.75 22.29 -0.66
N PRO A 178 1.74 23.15 -0.41
CA PRO A 178 1.87 24.32 0.44
C PRO A 178 2.38 23.95 1.84
N HIS A 179 3.41 24.65 2.31
CA HIS A 179 4.00 24.49 3.64
C HIS A 179 4.60 23.10 3.95
N VAL A 180 4.68 22.20 2.96
CA VAL A 180 5.33 20.90 3.12
C VAL A 180 6.84 21.05 3.02
N PRO A 181 7.62 20.71 4.07
CA PRO A 181 9.08 20.85 4.03
C PRO A 181 9.68 19.85 3.03
N ALA A 182 10.47 20.36 2.08
CA ALA A 182 11.16 19.54 1.09
C ALA A 182 12.21 18.62 1.74
N GLY A 183 12.34 17.40 1.22
CA GLY A 183 13.36 16.44 1.64
C GLY A 183 13.20 15.89 3.07
N LYS A 184 12.09 16.20 3.76
CA LYS A 184 11.86 15.72 5.12
C LYS A 184 11.30 14.31 5.12
N PHE A 185 11.96 13.41 5.85
CA PHE A 185 11.47 12.07 6.14
C PHE A 185 10.75 12.03 7.50
N VAL A 186 9.66 11.27 7.58
CA VAL A 186 8.89 11.03 8.80
C VAL A 186 8.95 9.53 9.09
N ASP A 187 9.55 9.17 10.22
CA ASP A 187 9.79 7.79 10.65
C ASP A 187 8.68 7.22 11.57
N LYS A 188 7.55 7.92 11.65
CA LYS A 188 6.40 7.53 12.46
C LYS A 188 5.50 6.56 11.70
N LEU A 189 4.91 5.61 12.42
CA LEU A 189 3.90 4.71 11.86
C LEU A 189 2.66 5.50 11.43
N THR A 190 2.23 5.34 10.19
CA THR A 190 1.02 5.95 9.62
C THR A 190 0.19 4.88 8.93
N GLU A 191 -1.11 5.12 8.77
CA GLU A 191 -2.06 4.17 8.17
C GLU A 191 -2.87 4.85 7.07
N ASN A 192 -3.43 4.07 6.15
CA ASN A 192 -4.30 4.60 5.10
C ASN A 192 -5.52 5.35 5.67
N VAL A 193 -6.02 4.95 6.85
CA VAL A 193 -7.11 5.62 7.56
C VAL A 193 -6.75 7.04 8.02
N ASP A 194 -5.47 7.41 8.04
CA ASP A 194 -5.02 8.78 8.35
C ASP A 194 -5.29 9.78 7.22
N LEU A 195 -5.51 9.29 5.98
CA LEU A 195 -5.70 10.15 4.82
C LEU A 195 -6.99 10.97 4.92
N TYR A 196 -8.10 10.35 5.33
CA TYR A 196 -9.38 11.05 5.52
C TYR A 196 -9.29 12.25 6.48
N PRO A 197 -8.87 12.09 7.76
CA PRO A 197 -8.75 13.22 8.68
C PRO A 197 -7.63 14.21 8.27
N THR A 198 -6.67 13.79 7.44
CA THR A 198 -5.70 14.69 6.83
C THR A 198 -6.36 15.60 5.80
N PHE A 199 -7.08 15.03 4.84
CA PHE A 199 -7.74 15.79 3.77
C PHE A 199 -8.85 16.68 4.31
N ALA A 200 -9.66 16.18 5.26
CA ALA A 200 -10.68 16.98 5.93
C ALA A 200 -10.07 18.23 6.60
N ARG A 201 -8.95 18.08 7.32
CA ARG A 201 -8.27 19.24 7.94
C ARG A 201 -7.63 20.18 6.93
N LEU A 202 -7.07 19.68 5.82
CA LEU A 202 -6.54 20.54 4.76
C LEU A 202 -7.66 21.34 4.07
N ALA A 203 -8.86 20.76 3.95
CA ALA A 203 -10.05 21.42 3.43
C ALA A 203 -10.74 22.38 4.42
N GLY A 204 -10.27 22.46 5.67
CA GLY A 204 -10.90 23.27 6.72
C GLY A 204 -12.16 22.65 7.34
N SER A 205 -12.44 21.39 7.05
CA SER A 205 -13.58 20.64 7.60
C SER A 205 -13.28 20.11 9.00
N ARG A 206 -14.34 19.97 9.81
CA ARG A 206 -14.27 19.25 11.08
C ARG A 206 -14.14 17.75 10.80
N VAL A 207 -13.32 17.07 11.62
CA VAL A 207 -13.18 15.61 11.61
C VAL A 207 -14.11 15.07 12.70
N PRO A 208 -15.06 14.17 12.38
CA PRO A 208 -15.90 13.53 13.39
C PRO A 208 -15.07 12.71 14.40
N ASP A 209 -15.55 12.62 15.64
CA ASP A 209 -14.84 11.89 16.72
C ASP A 209 -14.79 10.36 16.50
N LEU A 210 -15.68 9.83 15.66
CA LEU A 210 -15.70 8.42 15.23
C LEU A 210 -14.56 8.05 14.28
N VAL A 211 -13.78 9.03 13.80
CA VAL A 211 -12.67 8.78 12.89
C VAL A 211 -11.44 8.31 13.66
N GLU A 212 -11.09 7.05 13.49
CA GLU A 212 -9.99 6.40 14.20
C GLU A 212 -8.62 6.86 13.71
N GLY A 213 -8.53 7.23 12.42
CA GLY A 213 -7.32 7.79 11.82
C GLY A 213 -6.89 9.11 12.46
N ARG A 214 -5.61 9.45 12.32
CA ARG A 214 -5.02 10.67 12.88
C ARG A 214 -4.41 11.53 11.79
N SER A 215 -4.86 12.77 11.73
CA SER A 215 -4.40 13.73 10.72
C SER A 215 -2.87 13.89 10.71
N LEU A 216 -2.28 13.75 9.52
CA LEU A 216 -0.85 13.91 9.24
C LEU A 216 -0.42 15.37 9.05
N VAL A 217 -1.37 16.32 9.08
CA VAL A 217 -1.11 17.76 8.91
C VAL A 217 0.03 18.29 9.81
N PRO A 218 0.19 17.88 11.09
CA PRO A 218 1.35 18.30 11.87
C PRO A 218 2.68 17.95 11.20
N PHE A 219 2.82 16.75 10.65
CA PHE A 219 4.02 16.32 9.94
C PHE A 219 4.20 17.07 8.63
N LEU A 220 3.11 17.30 7.89
CA LEU A 220 3.11 18.14 6.68
C LEU A 220 3.58 19.57 6.98
N ARG A 221 3.38 20.07 8.19
CA ARG A 221 3.88 21.40 8.62
C ARG A 221 5.26 21.34 9.30
N GLY A 222 5.96 20.22 9.16
CA GLY A 222 7.29 20.03 9.75
C GLY A 222 7.31 19.90 11.27
N ARG A 223 6.17 19.72 11.94
CA ARG A 223 6.10 19.59 13.40
C ARG A 223 6.38 18.16 13.84
N SER A 224 7.02 18.00 15.00
CA SER A 224 7.11 16.71 15.70
C SER A 224 5.88 16.50 16.58
N VAL A 225 5.36 15.29 16.62
CA VAL A 225 4.28 14.89 17.53
C VAL A 225 4.83 13.85 18.50
N ARG A 226 4.90 14.19 19.79
CA ARG A 226 5.48 13.31 20.83
C ARG A 226 4.61 12.11 21.11
N ASP A 227 3.32 12.35 21.33
CA ASP A 227 2.35 11.31 21.68
C ASP A 227 1.73 10.72 20.42
N TRP A 228 2.57 10.23 19.51
CA TRP A 228 2.13 9.52 18.30
C TRP A 228 1.93 8.03 18.59
N ARG A 229 1.17 7.33 17.72
CA ARG A 229 0.99 5.88 17.87
C ARG A 229 2.32 5.13 17.76
N ARG A 230 2.39 4.00 18.43
CA ARG A 230 3.55 3.10 18.47
C ARG A 230 3.22 1.69 17.96
N ALA A 231 1.96 1.43 17.63
CA ALA A 231 1.52 0.25 16.89
C ALA A 231 0.43 0.66 15.89
N VAL A 232 0.28 -0.13 14.83
CA VAL A 232 -0.83 -0.07 13.87
C VAL A 232 -1.47 -1.45 13.77
N LEU A 233 -2.77 -1.48 13.53
CA LEU A 233 -3.54 -2.70 13.34
C LEU A 233 -3.53 -3.07 11.85
N ILE A 234 -3.27 -4.33 11.55
CA ILE A 234 -3.38 -4.90 10.21
C ILE A 234 -4.33 -6.10 10.31
N GLU A 235 -5.35 -6.12 9.47
CA GLU A 235 -6.38 -7.14 9.47
C GLU A 235 -6.50 -7.79 8.09
N HIS A 236 -6.74 -9.10 8.10
CA HIS A 236 -7.08 -9.88 6.94
C HIS A 236 -8.23 -10.82 7.29
N HIS A 237 -9.36 -10.70 6.59
CA HIS A 237 -10.55 -11.51 6.84
C HIS A 237 -10.87 -12.38 5.63
N GLY A 238 -10.18 -13.52 5.56
CA GLY A 238 -10.36 -14.58 4.58
C GLY A 238 -9.99 -14.18 3.15
N PRO A 239 -9.50 -15.12 2.32
CA PRO A 239 -9.57 -14.90 0.88
C PRO A 239 -11.03 -14.93 0.42
N ASP A 240 -11.43 -13.99 -0.43
CA ASP A 240 -12.58 -14.23 -1.28
C ASP A 240 -12.21 -15.32 -2.31
N VAL A 241 -12.79 -16.50 -2.14
CA VAL A 241 -12.54 -17.68 -2.99
C VAL A 241 -13.40 -17.71 -4.24
N GLN A 242 -14.14 -16.63 -4.53
CA GLN A 242 -14.87 -16.51 -5.78
C GLN A 242 -13.89 -16.47 -6.96
N ALA A 243 -14.00 -17.45 -7.86
CA ALA A 243 -13.14 -17.52 -9.05
C ALA A 243 -13.27 -16.31 -10.00
N ALA A 244 -14.33 -15.50 -9.84
CA ALA A 244 -14.53 -14.26 -10.59
C ALA A 244 -13.87 -13.04 -9.94
N ASP A 245 -13.36 -13.16 -8.72
CA ASP A 245 -12.66 -12.08 -8.04
C ASP A 245 -11.36 -11.75 -8.81
N PRO A 246 -11.18 -10.49 -9.28
CA PRO A 246 -9.93 -10.08 -9.91
C PRO A 246 -8.69 -10.20 -9.00
N ASP A 247 -8.89 -10.30 -7.68
CA ASP A 247 -7.88 -10.49 -6.64
C ASP A 247 -7.80 -11.93 -6.12
N PHE A 248 -8.48 -12.90 -6.74
CA PHE A 248 -8.42 -14.32 -6.36
C PHE A 248 -6.96 -14.80 -6.26
N PRO A 249 -6.50 -15.24 -5.06
CA PRO A 249 -5.11 -15.59 -4.85
C PRO A 249 -4.77 -16.88 -5.60
N ASN A 250 -3.67 -16.86 -6.35
CA ASN A 250 -3.10 -18.09 -6.86
C ASN A 250 -2.57 -18.92 -5.67
N VAL A 251 -2.73 -20.24 -5.69
CA VAL A 251 -2.35 -21.17 -4.61
C VAL A 251 -0.90 -20.95 -4.13
N ASP A 252 0.00 -20.57 -5.03
CA ASP A 252 1.41 -20.33 -4.72
C ASP A 252 1.74 -18.87 -4.30
N SER A 253 0.78 -17.94 -4.33
CA SER A 253 0.95 -16.48 -4.13
C SER A 253 0.58 -15.99 -2.72
N ALA A 254 0.58 -16.88 -1.74
CA ALA A 254 0.08 -16.71 -0.38
C ALA A 254 -1.46 -16.72 -0.26
N ASN A 255 -1.94 -17.42 0.76
CA ASN A 255 -3.33 -17.40 1.16
C ASN A 255 -3.45 -17.74 2.66
N PRO A 256 -3.03 -16.83 3.55
CA PRO A 256 -3.14 -17.05 4.98
C PRO A 256 -4.62 -17.18 5.38
N THR A 257 -4.87 -17.89 6.48
CA THR A 257 -6.18 -17.79 7.14
C THR A 257 -6.39 -16.37 7.68
N SER A 258 -7.59 -16.03 8.12
CA SER A 258 -7.84 -14.72 8.71
C SER A 258 -6.88 -14.45 9.87
N TYR A 259 -6.41 -13.22 9.98
CA TYR A 259 -5.49 -12.81 11.02
C TYR A 259 -5.68 -11.35 11.42
N GLU A 260 -5.24 -11.07 12.63
CA GLU A 260 -5.05 -9.74 13.18
C GLU A 260 -3.58 -9.58 13.57
N ALA A 261 -2.98 -8.44 13.22
CA ALA A 261 -1.57 -8.20 13.42
C ALA A 261 -1.25 -6.82 14.00
N LEU A 262 -0.26 -6.79 14.88
CA LEU A 262 0.37 -5.57 15.38
C LEU A 262 1.66 -5.31 14.62
N ARG A 263 1.69 -4.21 13.87
CA ARG A 263 2.94 -3.68 13.33
C ARG A 263 3.43 -2.53 14.22
N MET A 264 4.54 -2.76 14.92
CA MET A 264 5.26 -1.79 15.77
C MET A 264 6.57 -1.41 15.11
N PRO A 265 7.25 -0.27 15.42
CA PRO A 265 8.43 0.19 14.69
C PRO A 265 9.51 -0.89 14.48
N HIS A 266 9.72 -1.75 15.47
CA HIS A 266 10.75 -2.78 15.51
C HIS A 266 10.21 -4.20 15.62
N ALA A 267 8.91 -4.42 15.43
CA ALA A 267 8.34 -5.76 15.55
C ALA A 267 7.06 -5.93 14.74
N LEU A 268 6.84 -7.15 14.26
CA LEU A 268 5.56 -7.63 13.75
C LEU A 268 5.09 -8.78 14.65
N TYR A 269 3.81 -8.74 15.04
CA TYR A 269 3.13 -9.79 15.78
C TYR A 269 1.84 -10.14 15.05
N VAL A 270 1.56 -11.43 14.84
CA VAL A 270 0.38 -11.92 14.10
C VAL A 270 -0.32 -13.00 14.91
N GLU A 271 -1.64 -12.93 15.06
CA GLU A 271 -2.50 -14.01 15.54
C GLU A 271 -3.41 -14.49 14.40
N TYR A 272 -3.42 -15.80 14.16
CA TYR A 272 -4.30 -16.43 13.17
C TYR A 272 -5.53 -17.03 13.84
N VAL A 273 -6.65 -17.09 13.12
CA VAL A 273 -7.89 -17.71 13.63
C VAL A 273 -7.75 -19.20 13.96
N ASN A 274 -6.75 -19.88 13.39
CA ASN A 274 -6.45 -21.28 13.70
C ASN A 274 -5.58 -21.44 14.98
N GLY A 275 -5.22 -20.34 15.64
CA GLY A 275 -4.43 -20.30 16.86
C GLY A 275 -2.91 -20.26 16.66
N GLU A 276 -2.43 -20.35 15.41
CA GLU A 276 -1.01 -20.13 15.09
C GLU A 276 -0.64 -18.66 15.33
N ARG A 277 0.64 -18.41 15.61
CA ARG A 277 1.14 -17.07 15.92
C ARG A 277 2.53 -16.87 15.36
N GLU A 278 2.81 -15.63 14.99
CA GLU A 278 4.12 -15.21 14.53
C GLU A 278 4.63 -14.00 15.29
N TYR A 279 5.95 -13.94 15.49
CA TYR A 279 6.61 -12.75 15.98
C TYR A 279 7.97 -12.56 15.31
N TYR A 280 8.19 -11.36 14.78
CA TYR A 280 9.43 -10.96 14.11
C TYR A 280 10.01 -9.72 14.78
N ASP A 281 11.29 -9.77 15.17
CA ASP A 281 12.06 -8.60 15.61
C ASP A 281 12.69 -7.95 14.38
N LEU A 282 12.08 -6.87 13.90
CA LEU A 282 12.46 -6.21 12.64
C LEU A 282 13.79 -5.45 12.73
N THR A 283 14.36 -5.30 13.93
CA THR A 283 15.71 -4.74 14.09
C THR A 283 16.76 -5.78 13.74
N ARG A 284 16.53 -7.04 14.12
CA ARG A 284 17.47 -8.16 13.90
C ARG A 284 17.15 -8.96 12.65
N ASP A 285 15.89 -8.97 12.25
CA ASP A 285 15.34 -9.71 11.14
C ASP A 285 14.43 -8.81 10.28
N PRO A 286 15.02 -7.87 9.52
CA PRO A 286 14.26 -6.93 8.69
C PRO A 286 13.58 -7.59 7.48
N TYR A 287 13.78 -8.90 7.28
CA TYR A 287 13.21 -9.69 6.20
C TYR A 287 12.21 -10.75 6.71
N GLU A 288 11.86 -10.72 8.00
CA GLU A 288 10.77 -11.50 8.58
C GLU A 288 10.89 -13.02 8.32
N LEU A 289 12.11 -13.55 8.43
CA LEU A 289 12.43 -14.95 8.12
C LEU A 289 12.32 -15.88 9.33
N ASN A 290 12.46 -15.35 10.53
CA ASN A 290 12.58 -16.12 11.75
C ASN A 290 11.41 -15.85 12.69
N ASN A 291 10.41 -16.73 12.68
CA ASN A 291 9.34 -16.67 13.65
C ASN A 291 9.89 -17.03 15.05
N THR A 292 9.93 -16.04 15.94
CA THR A 292 10.48 -16.14 17.29
C THR A 292 9.41 -16.09 18.39
N PHE A 293 8.12 -16.26 18.05
CA PHE A 293 7.02 -16.20 19.02
C PHE A 293 7.24 -17.13 20.22
N ASP A 294 7.64 -18.38 19.98
CA ASP A 294 7.91 -19.37 21.04
C ASP A 294 9.08 -19.01 21.97
N ALA A 295 9.97 -18.12 21.53
CA ALA A 295 11.10 -17.66 22.34
C ALA A 295 10.74 -16.46 23.22
N LEU A 296 9.58 -15.84 23.00
CA LEU A 296 9.12 -14.71 23.81
C LEU A 296 8.82 -15.16 25.24
N ARG A 297 9.19 -14.30 26.20
CA ARG A 297 8.78 -14.46 27.60
C ARG A 297 7.25 -14.46 27.71
N PRO A 298 6.64 -15.25 28.62
CA PRO A 298 5.19 -15.30 28.79
C PRO A 298 4.54 -13.92 28.97
N LEU A 299 5.15 -13.05 29.78
CA LEU A 299 4.67 -11.68 29.98
C LEU A 299 4.61 -10.88 28.67
N ARG A 300 5.60 -11.03 27.79
CA ARG A 300 5.62 -10.33 26.50
C ARG A 300 4.48 -10.80 25.58
N ARG A 301 4.17 -12.09 25.58
CA ARG A 301 3.03 -12.64 24.81
C ARG A 301 1.70 -12.07 25.31
N LEU A 302 1.52 -11.99 26.63
CA LEU A 302 0.32 -11.39 27.22
C LEU A 302 0.20 -9.90 26.87
N GLN A 303 1.30 -9.14 26.91
CA GLN A 303 1.32 -7.73 26.52
C GLN A 303 0.93 -7.55 25.04
N LEU A 304 1.51 -8.34 24.14
CA LEU A 304 1.21 -8.26 22.70
C LEU A 304 -0.27 -8.57 22.43
N ARG A 305 -0.79 -9.64 23.03
CA ARG A 305 -2.20 -10.00 22.90
C ARG A 305 -3.14 -8.94 23.47
N ALA A 306 -2.81 -8.36 24.62
CA ALA A 306 -3.62 -7.29 25.21
C ALA A 306 -3.61 -6.02 24.33
N MET A 307 -2.47 -5.69 23.72
CA MET A 307 -2.38 -4.58 22.77
C MET A 307 -3.20 -4.82 21.51
N LEU A 308 -3.15 -6.05 20.96
CA LEU A 308 -3.93 -6.43 19.77
C LEU A 308 -5.42 -6.32 20.06
N GLY A 309 -5.89 -6.96 21.14
CA GLY A 309 -7.29 -6.89 21.56
C GLY A 309 -7.79 -5.47 21.87
N ALA A 310 -6.92 -4.59 22.36
CA ALA A 310 -7.29 -3.19 22.59
C ALA A 310 -7.46 -2.39 21.28
N LEU A 311 -6.72 -2.74 20.23
CA LEU A 311 -6.85 -2.12 18.91
C LEU A 311 -8.04 -2.70 18.14
N GLU A 312 -8.31 -4.00 18.25
CA GLU A 312 -9.49 -4.64 17.65
C GLU A 312 -10.81 -4.09 18.24
N ALA A 313 -10.82 -3.77 19.55
CA ALA A 313 -12.03 -3.36 20.26
C ALA A 313 -12.29 -1.85 20.27
N CYS A 314 -11.42 -1.03 19.69
CA CYS A 314 -11.59 0.42 19.68
C CYS A 314 -12.44 0.86 18.48
N HIS A 315 -13.29 1.88 18.66
CA HIS A 315 -14.25 2.32 17.62
C HIS A 315 -14.40 3.85 17.54
N ASP A 316 -13.46 4.59 18.12
CA ASP A 316 -13.42 6.05 18.07
C ASP A 316 -11.98 6.58 18.21
N ALA A 317 -11.78 7.85 17.87
CA ALA A 317 -10.47 8.50 17.91
C ALA A 317 -9.77 8.35 19.27
N ILE A 318 -10.48 8.54 20.38
CA ILE A 318 -9.88 8.58 21.72
C ILE A 318 -9.46 7.18 22.13
N THR A 319 -10.33 6.19 21.98
CA THR A 319 -10.05 4.81 22.36
C THR A 319 -8.96 4.21 21.48
N CYS A 320 -9.02 4.40 20.16
CA CYS A 320 -8.01 3.88 19.25
C CYS A 320 -6.65 4.55 19.43
N TRP A 321 -6.59 5.88 19.62
CA TRP A 321 -5.29 6.54 19.83
C TRP A 321 -4.65 6.14 21.15
N ARG A 322 -5.45 5.86 22.19
CA ARG A 322 -4.94 5.33 23.47
C ARG A 322 -4.40 3.92 23.30
N ALA A 323 -5.16 3.02 22.65
CA ALA A 323 -4.75 1.65 22.38
C ALA A 323 -3.43 1.60 21.58
N ALA A 324 -3.31 2.43 20.55
CA ALA A 324 -2.13 2.49 19.68
C ALA A 324 -0.89 3.11 20.35
N SER A 325 -1.04 3.88 21.43
CA SER A 325 0.05 4.63 22.07
C SER A 325 0.64 3.93 23.31
N HIS A 326 -0.14 3.09 23.99
CA HIS A 326 0.30 2.39 25.19
C HIS A 326 1.02 1.09 24.82
N ILE A 327 2.36 1.17 24.71
CA ILE A 327 3.20 -0.03 24.75
C ILE A 327 3.79 -0.13 26.16
N PRO A 328 3.42 -1.16 26.94
CA PRO A 328 4.02 -1.41 28.24
C PRO A 328 5.51 -1.81 28.14
#